data_AF-A0A2G9HNQ1-F1
#
_entry.id   AF-A0A2G9HNQ1-F1
#
_cell.length_a   1.000
_cell.length_b   1.000
_cell.length_c   1.000
_cell.angle_alpha   90.00
_cell.angle_beta   90.00
_cell.angle_gamma   90.00
#
_symmetry.space_group_name_H-M   'P 1'
#
loop_
_entity.id
_entity.type
_entity.pdbx_description
1 polymer ?
#
loop_
_entity_poly.entity_id
_entity_poly.type
_entity_poly.pdbx_seq_one_letter_code
_entity_poly.pdbx_strand_id
1 'polypeptide(L)'
;MIVKGGNQTPLFYFTRILELISDVRKCYVEGSTEQYNDGQLSEMMLLDSCFLIYYMNIGLQNPLHSLLIYNHLGSLVLSLVNRDIFLMKNQLPFQILMLLINLRYDNGEESVSRFLHQSTWGQYKHEQIQDTKEQQKRSPPLHLFKALRSQIWTEEKEEIDLKKYHKTFRSEKEEIDLKKYHKTFRSAKNLKAK
;
A
#
# COMPACT_ATOMS: atom_id res chain seq x y z
N MET A 1 2.45 9.94 13.28
CA MET A 1 3.39 10.09 12.15
C MET A 1 2.60 10.64 10.97
N ILE A 2 2.49 11.97 10.84
CA ILE A 2 2.00 12.58 9.59
C ILE A 2 3.23 12.87 8.75
N VAL A 3 3.26 12.35 7.53
CA VAL A 3 4.41 12.46 6.63
C VAL A 3 4.71 13.94 6.37
N LYS A 4 5.79 14.45 6.99
CA LYS A 4 6.30 15.81 6.75
C LYS A 4 6.58 16.00 5.25
N GLY A 5 6.42 17.23 4.75
CA GLY A 5 6.73 17.62 3.36
C GLY A 5 5.53 17.79 2.43
N GLY A 6 4.31 17.97 2.96
CA GLY A 6 3.15 18.35 2.16
C GLY A 6 2.86 19.84 2.29
N ASN A 7 2.26 20.44 1.27
CA ASN A 7 1.88 21.85 1.29
C ASN A 7 0.66 22.13 2.19
N GLN A 8 0.03 21.08 2.73
CA GLN A 8 -1.21 21.14 3.49
C GLN A 8 -1.01 20.61 4.92
N THR A 9 -1.81 21.14 5.84
CA THR A 9 -1.76 20.75 7.26
C THR A 9 -2.45 19.41 7.49
N PRO A 10 -2.13 18.68 8.57
CA PRO A 10 -2.87 17.47 8.94
C PRO A 10 -4.38 17.71 9.09
N LEU A 11 -4.74 18.89 9.62
CA LEU A 11 -6.13 19.30 9.80
C LEU A 11 -6.87 19.42 8.45
N PHE A 12 -6.21 19.90 7.39
CA PHE A 12 -6.81 19.94 6.06
C PHE A 12 -7.23 18.54 5.59
N TYR A 13 -6.34 17.56 5.69
CA TYR A 13 -6.66 16.18 5.27
C TYR A 13 -7.73 15.54 6.15
N PHE A 14 -7.69 15.78 7.47
CA PHE A 14 -8.71 15.34 8.39
C PHE A 14 -10.11 15.87 8.00
N THR A 15 -10.23 17.17 7.73
CA THR A 15 -11.50 17.79 7.32
C THR A 15 -12.03 17.16 6.03
N ARG A 16 -11.16 16.89 5.05
CA ARG A 16 -11.57 16.22 3.79
C ARG A 16 -12.10 14.80 4.00
N ILE A 17 -11.56 14.07 4.97
CA ILE A 17 -12.06 12.74 5.32
C ILE A 17 -13.39 12.86 6.07
N LEU A 18 -13.52 13.83 6.97
CA LEU A 18 -14.73 14.07 7.74
C LEU A 18 -15.92 14.39 6.82
N GLU A 19 -15.70 15.14 5.74
CA GLU A 19 -16.70 15.41 4.69
C GLU A 19 -17.26 14.12 4.05
N LEU A 20 -16.48 13.03 4.00
CA LEU A 20 -16.84 11.76 3.37
C LEU A 20 -17.19 10.65 4.38
N ILE A 21 -17.23 10.96 5.67
CA ILE A 21 -17.26 9.94 6.72
C ILE A 21 -18.53 9.09 6.70
N SER A 22 -19.65 9.68 6.27
CA SER A 22 -20.92 8.98 6.11
C SER A 22 -20.86 7.92 5.00
N ASP A 23 -20.14 8.17 3.91
CA ASP A 23 -19.91 7.21 2.83
C ASP A 23 -18.87 6.16 3.20
N VAL A 24 -17.84 6.55 3.97
CA VAL A 24 -16.87 5.63 4.56
C VAL A 24 -17.56 4.55 5.39
N ARG A 25 -18.55 4.91 6.22
CA ARG A 25 -19.28 3.93 7.04
C ARG A 25 -20.01 2.89 6.20
N LYS A 26 -20.54 3.27 5.03
CA LYS A 26 -21.23 2.35 4.09
C LYS A 26 -20.28 1.32 3.47
N CYS A 27 -18.96 1.54 3.54
CA CYS A 27 -17.97 0.59 3.05
C CYS A 27 -17.74 -0.59 4.02
N TYR A 28 -18.28 -0.51 5.24
CA TYR A 28 -18.17 -1.53 6.28
C TYR A 28 -19.52 -2.18 6.56
N VAL A 29 -19.49 -3.35 7.21
CA VAL A 29 -20.70 -4.05 7.66
C VAL A 29 -21.43 -3.16 8.66
N GLU A 30 -22.76 -3.09 8.54
CA GLU A 30 -23.61 -2.33 9.47
C GLU A 30 -23.32 -2.73 10.93
N GLY A 31 -23.30 -1.74 11.83
CA GLY A 31 -22.91 -1.96 13.23
C GLY A 31 -21.40 -1.97 13.51
N SER A 32 -20.55 -2.28 12.52
CA SER A 32 -19.10 -2.51 12.79
C SER A 32 -18.30 -1.25 13.13
N THR A 33 -18.83 -0.06 12.85
CA THR A 33 -18.17 1.24 13.11
C THR A 33 -18.90 2.11 14.14
N GLU A 34 -20.00 1.62 14.73
CA GLU A 34 -20.86 2.42 15.63
C GLU A 34 -20.18 2.84 16.93
N GLN A 35 -19.19 2.07 17.39
CA GLN A 35 -18.41 2.40 18.58
C GLN A 35 -17.51 3.64 18.41
N TYR A 36 -17.34 4.12 17.18
CA TYR A 36 -16.50 5.28 16.87
C TYR A 36 -17.35 6.46 16.46
N ASN A 37 -17.10 7.63 17.05
CA ASN A 37 -17.67 8.87 16.50
C ASN A 37 -16.98 9.23 15.17
N ASP A 38 -17.57 10.16 14.43
CA ASP A 38 -17.07 10.53 13.10
C ASP A 38 -15.64 11.06 13.14
N GLY A 39 -15.27 11.85 14.14
CA GLY A 39 -13.90 12.35 14.30
C GLY A 39 -12.89 11.22 14.54
N GLN A 40 -13.22 10.26 15.41
CA GLN A 40 -12.38 9.10 15.67
C GLN A 40 -12.21 8.24 14.41
N LEU A 41 -13.30 7.99 13.69
CA LEU A 41 -13.27 7.24 12.43
C LEU A 41 -12.41 7.96 11.38
N SER A 42 -12.58 9.28 11.24
CA SER A 42 -11.76 10.09 10.31
C SER A 42 -10.29 10.08 10.68
N GLU A 43 -9.94 10.12 11.98
CA GLU A 43 -8.56 10.03 12.44
C GLU A 43 -7.94 8.67 12.12
N MET A 44 -8.66 7.57 12.36
CA MET A 44 -8.22 6.23 11.98
C MET A 44 -7.97 6.14 10.46
N MET A 45 -8.92 6.61 9.65
CA MET A 45 -8.77 6.61 8.19
C MET A 45 -7.57 7.45 7.75
N LEU A 46 -7.31 8.60 8.38
CA LEU A 46 -6.16 9.45 8.07
C LEU A 46 -4.84 8.74 8.36
N LEU A 47 -4.72 8.13 9.55
CA LEU A 47 -3.49 7.44 9.98
C LEU A 47 -3.20 6.21 9.11
N ASP A 48 -4.22 5.39 8.86
CA ASP A 48 -4.10 4.18 8.04
C ASP A 48 -3.73 4.54 6.60
N SER A 49 -4.37 5.56 6.03
CA SER A 49 -4.03 6.06 4.69
C SER A 49 -2.63 6.65 4.63
N CYS A 50 -2.21 7.42 5.62
CA CYS A 50 -0.87 7.99 5.68
C CYS A 50 0.19 6.90 5.70
N PHE A 51 -0.02 5.84 6.49
CA PHE A 51 0.86 4.68 6.50
C PHE A 51 0.92 4.00 5.14
N LEU A 52 -0.23 3.72 4.52
CA LEU A 52 -0.29 3.05 3.22
C LEU A 52 0.35 3.89 2.11
N ILE A 53 0.05 5.19 2.04
CA ILE A 53 0.66 6.11 1.06
C ILE A 53 2.17 6.17 1.24
N TYR A 54 2.66 6.25 2.47
CA TYR A 54 4.09 6.18 2.76
C TYR A 54 4.69 4.86 2.28
N TYR A 55 4.05 3.74 2.63
CA TYR A 55 4.49 2.40 2.24
C TYR A 55 4.56 2.21 0.72
N MET A 56 3.55 2.68 -0.02
CA MET A 56 3.56 2.66 -1.50
C MET A 56 4.71 3.49 -2.07
N ASN A 57 5.03 4.63 -1.46
CA ASN A 57 6.05 5.56 -1.96
C ASN A 57 7.50 5.20 -1.56
N ILE A 58 7.70 4.38 -0.53
CA ILE A 58 9.04 3.91 -0.11
C ILE A 58 9.81 3.30 -1.29
N GLY A 59 9.14 2.52 -2.13
CA GLY A 59 9.76 1.90 -3.31
C GLY A 59 9.95 2.84 -4.49
N LEU A 60 9.19 3.93 -4.55
CA LEU A 60 9.08 4.81 -5.72
C LEU A 60 10.06 5.98 -5.70
N GLN A 61 10.26 6.58 -4.52
CA GLN A 61 11.02 7.82 -4.40
C GLN A 61 12.50 7.60 -4.11
N ASN A 62 12.86 6.47 -3.50
CA ASN A 62 14.25 6.20 -3.13
C ASN A 62 14.56 4.69 -3.06
N PRO A 63 15.15 4.12 -4.12
CA PRO A 63 15.56 2.70 -4.15
C PRO A 63 16.52 2.32 -3.01
N LEU A 64 17.33 3.26 -2.50
CA LEU A 64 18.20 3.01 -1.35
C LEU A 64 17.39 2.91 -0.05
N HIS A 65 16.32 3.70 0.10
CA HIS A 65 15.46 3.65 1.27
C HIS A 65 14.63 2.36 1.32
N SER A 66 14.15 1.89 0.17
CA SER A 66 13.53 0.57 0.08
C SER A 66 14.54 -0.53 0.42
N LEU A 67 15.75 -0.50 -0.16
CA LEU A 67 16.82 -1.45 0.16
C LEU A 67 17.18 -1.44 1.65
N LEU A 68 17.26 -0.27 2.30
CA LEU A 68 17.49 -0.16 3.75
C LEU A 68 16.36 -0.82 4.54
N ILE A 69 15.10 -0.61 4.16
CA ILE A 69 13.96 -1.27 4.79
C ILE A 69 14.03 -2.79 4.60
N TYR A 70 14.33 -3.28 3.40
CA TYR A 70 14.57 -4.70 3.15
C TYR A 70 15.73 -5.25 4.00
N ASN A 71 16.81 -4.48 4.15
CA ASN A 71 18.00 -4.87 4.90
C ASN A 71 17.76 -4.91 6.42
N HIS A 72 16.93 -4.01 6.94
CA HIS A 72 16.66 -3.87 8.37
C HIS A 72 15.48 -4.73 8.85
N LEU A 73 14.37 -4.74 8.10
CA LEU A 73 13.16 -5.49 8.46
C LEU A 73 13.17 -6.91 7.90
N GLY A 74 13.87 -7.15 6.79
CA GLY A 74 13.91 -8.44 6.11
C GLY A 74 12.71 -8.65 5.18
N SER A 75 12.90 -9.51 4.17
CA SER A 75 11.88 -9.83 3.17
C SER A 75 10.60 -10.41 3.79
N LEU A 76 10.73 -11.26 4.81
CA LEU A 76 9.59 -11.88 5.48
C LEU A 76 8.65 -10.84 6.11
N VAL A 77 9.20 -9.84 6.80
CA VAL A 77 8.39 -8.79 7.44
C VAL A 77 7.63 -7.99 6.37
N LEU A 78 8.27 -7.70 5.23
CA LEU A 78 7.62 -6.99 4.13
C LEU A 78 6.54 -7.84 3.45
N SER A 79 6.76 -9.15 3.30
CA SER A 79 5.72 -10.06 2.84
C SER A 79 4.53 -10.10 3.80
N LEU A 80 4.77 -10.07 5.12
CA LEU A 80 3.71 -9.99 6.12
C LEU A 80 2.96 -8.66 6.07
N VAL A 81 3.67 -7.52 5.90
CA VAL A 81 3.04 -6.21 5.73
C VAL A 81 2.19 -6.15 4.47
N ASN A 82 2.71 -6.63 3.33
CA ASN A 82 1.93 -6.72 2.08
C ASN A 82 0.69 -7.59 2.28
N ARG A 83 0.85 -8.76 2.90
CA ARG A 83 -0.25 -9.65 3.22
C ARG A 83 -1.29 -8.93 4.08
N ASP A 84 -0.88 -8.23 5.13
CA ASP A 84 -1.80 -7.55 6.05
C ASP A 84 -2.50 -6.37 5.36
N ILE A 85 -1.82 -5.62 4.48
CA ILE A 85 -2.46 -4.56 3.65
C ILE A 85 -3.64 -5.11 2.85
N PHE A 86 -3.55 -6.34 2.35
CA PHE A 86 -4.59 -6.96 1.53
C PHE A 86 -5.57 -7.87 2.31
N LEU A 87 -5.18 -8.43 3.46
CA LEU A 87 -5.98 -9.41 4.22
C LEU A 87 -6.76 -8.84 5.41
N MET A 88 -6.60 -7.57 5.77
CA MET A 88 -7.15 -7.08 7.05
C MET A 88 -8.67 -6.84 7.05
N LYS A 89 -9.30 -7.06 8.22
CA LYS A 89 -10.69 -6.70 8.56
C LYS A 89 -10.94 -5.18 8.71
N ASN A 90 -9.89 -4.38 8.56
CA ASN A 90 -9.88 -2.92 8.62
C ASN A 90 -9.42 -2.36 7.26
N GLN A 91 -10.08 -2.78 6.17
CA GLN A 91 -9.72 -2.29 4.85
C GLN A 91 -10.06 -0.81 4.75
N LEU A 92 -9.03 0.00 4.53
CA LEU A 92 -9.20 1.41 4.19
C LEU A 92 -10.07 1.51 2.92
N PRO A 93 -11.19 2.26 2.96
CA PRO A 93 -11.99 2.48 1.76
C PRO A 93 -11.14 3.10 0.68
N PHE A 94 -11.22 2.54 -0.53
CA PHE A 94 -10.40 2.96 -1.65
C PHE A 94 -10.56 4.45 -1.98
N GLN A 95 -11.78 4.97 -1.79
CA GLN A 95 -12.08 6.39 -1.97
C GLN A 95 -11.22 7.30 -1.08
N ILE A 96 -10.97 6.93 0.18
CA ILE A 96 -10.11 7.71 1.08
C ILE A 96 -8.66 7.67 0.61
N LEU A 97 -8.18 6.48 0.21
CA LEU A 97 -6.83 6.35 -0.34
C LEU A 97 -6.64 7.25 -1.56
N MET A 98 -7.58 7.20 -2.51
CA MET A 98 -7.55 8.00 -3.74
C MET A 98 -7.65 9.49 -3.45
N LEU A 99 -8.52 9.90 -2.53
CA LEU A 99 -8.63 11.28 -2.08
C LEU A 99 -7.28 11.80 -1.57
N LEU A 100 -6.69 11.12 -0.58
CA LEU A 100 -5.49 11.62 0.06
C LEU A 100 -4.26 11.58 -0.85
N ILE A 101 -4.14 10.55 -1.69
CA ILE A 101 -2.97 10.43 -2.57
C ILE A 101 -3.02 11.47 -3.69
N ASN A 102 -4.20 11.78 -4.23
CA ASN A 102 -4.37 12.83 -5.24
C ASN A 102 -4.25 14.24 -4.65
N LEU A 103 -4.63 14.44 -3.39
CA LEU A 103 -4.36 15.69 -2.67
C LEU A 103 -2.88 15.90 -2.34
N ARG A 104 -2.07 14.83 -2.36
CA ARG A 104 -0.66 14.86 -1.99
C ARG A 104 0.28 14.86 -3.20
N TYR A 105 -0.07 14.15 -4.27
CA TYR A 105 0.78 13.94 -5.43
C TYR A 105 -0.02 14.08 -6.73
N ASP A 106 0.57 14.77 -7.72
CA ASP A 106 -0.05 14.94 -9.05
C ASP A 106 -0.23 13.61 -9.79
N ASN A 107 0.61 12.61 -9.50
CA ASN A 107 0.57 11.26 -10.06
C ASN A 107 0.07 10.20 -9.05
N GLY A 108 -0.82 10.59 -8.14
CA GLY A 108 -1.35 9.71 -7.09
C GLY A 108 -1.99 8.43 -7.63
N GLU A 109 -2.89 8.54 -8.60
CA GLU A 109 -3.54 7.36 -9.23
C GLU A 109 -2.54 6.37 -9.85
N GLU A 110 -1.48 6.90 -10.46
CA GLU A 110 -0.41 6.10 -11.07
C GLU A 110 0.39 5.36 -10.00
N SER A 111 0.62 6.00 -8.85
CA SER A 111 1.30 5.39 -7.71
C SER A 111 0.51 4.21 -7.13
N VAL A 112 -0.82 4.35 -7.00
CA VAL A 112 -1.70 3.24 -6.57
C VAL A 112 -1.69 2.11 -7.59
N SER A 113 -1.84 2.43 -8.87
CA SER A 113 -1.86 1.43 -9.94
C SER A 113 -0.55 0.66 -10.01
N ARG A 114 0.59 1.37 -9.95
CA ARG A 114 1.91 0.73 -9.91
C ARG A 114 2.09 -0.14 -8.68
N PHE A 115 1.61 0.29 -7.51
CA PHE A 115 1.67 -0.51 -6.29
C PHE A 115 0.87 -1.81 -6.42
N LEU A 116 -0.35 -1.75 -6.97
CA LEU A 116 -1.14 -2.95 -7.26
C LEU A 116 -0.41 -3.87 -8.24
N HIS A 117 0.20 -3.30 -9.28
CA HIS A 117 0.98 -4.07 -10.25
C HIS A 117 2.18 -4.78 -9.63
N GLN A 118 2.97 -4.05 -8.86
CA GLN A 118 4.10 -4.61 -8.14
C GLN A 118 3.67 -5.68 -7.12
N SER A 119 2.52 -5.50 -6.48
CA SER A 119 1.99 -6.45 -5.49
C SER A 119 1.51 -7.76 -6.12
N THR A 120 0.94 -7.72 -7.32
CA THR A 120 0.42 -8.91 -8.00
C THR A 120 1.50 -9.63 -8.81
N TRP A 121 2.28 -8.90 -9.62
CA TRP A 121 3.19 -9.49 -10.61
C TRP A 121 4.67 -9.30 -10.29
N GLY A 122 5.01 -8.50 -9.27
CA GLY A 122 6.41 -8.17 -8.94
C GLY A 122 7.13 -7.27 -9.96
N GLN A 123 6.43 -6.86 -11.01
CA GLN A 123 6.89 -5.98 -12.08
C GLN A 123 5.70 -5.11 -12.53
N TYR A 124 5.96 -4.01 -13.25
CA TYR A 124 4.91 -3.22 -13.89
C TYR A 124 5.32 -2.83 -15.31
N LYS A 125 4.37 -2.82 -16.24
CA LYS A 125 4.50 -2.19 -17.56
C LYS A 125 3.62 -0.94 -17.63
N HIS A 126 4.07 0.10 -18.33
CA HIS A 126 3.34 1.36 -18.43
C HIS A 126 1.95 1.22 -19.06
N GLU A 127 1.78 0.30 -20.02
CA GLU A 127 0.50 0.01 -20.69
C GLU A 127 -0.53 -0.55 -19.69
N GLN A 128 -0.15 -1.55 -18.88
CA GLN A 128 -1.03 -2.17 -17.89
C GLN A 128 -1.47 -1.19 -16.79
N ILE A 129 -0.64 -0.20 -16.47
CA ILE A 129 -0.99 0.87 -15.53
C ILE A 129 -2.12 1.75 -16.09
N GLN A 130 -2.12 2.08 -17.40
CA GLN A 130 -3.17 2.92 -17.98
C GLN A 130 -4.52 2.20 -18.00
N ASP A 131 -4.54 0.93 -18.42
CA ASP A 131 -5.76 0.12 -18.42
C ASP A 131 -6.36 0.01 -17.01
N THR A 132 -5.51 -0.19 -16.01
CA THR A 132 -5.90 -0.26 -14.60
C THR A 132 -6.51 1.04 -14.11
N LYS A 133 -5.93 2.19 -14.46
CA LYS A 133 -6.47 3.51 -14.10
C LYS A 133 -7.83 3.73 -14.74
N GLU A 134 -8.00 3.39 -16.00
CA GLU A 134 -9.29 3.52 -16.68
C GLU A 134 -10.37 2.64 -16.04
N GLN A 135 -10.02 1.39 -15.70
CA GLN A 135 -10.95 0.48 -15.01
C GLN A 135 -11.36 1.02 -13.64
N GLN A 136 -10.40 1.52 -12.84
CA GLN A 136 -10.69 2.11 -11.54
C GLN A 136 -11.55 3.36 -11.64
N LYS A 137 -11.42 4.15 -12.72
CA LYS A 137 -12.30 5.29 -12.98
C LYS A 137 -13.71 4.87 -13.37
N ARG A 138 -13.85 3.84 -14.21
CA ARG A 138 -15.15 3.31 -14.65
C ARG A 138 -15.91 2.61 -13.52
N SER A 139 -15.20 1.87 -12.67
CA SER A 139 -15.76 1.14 -11.54
C SER A 139 -14.81 1.21 -10.33
N PRO A 140 -14.95 2.27 -9.50
CA PRO A 140 -14.11 2.42 -8.33
C PRO A 140 -14.30 1.23 -7.38
N PRO A 141 -13.22 0.49 -7.03
CA PRO A 141 -13.32 -0.58 -6.07
C PRO A 141 -13.67 0.00 -4.70
N LEU A 142 -14.40 -0.77 -3.88
CA LEU A 142 -14.73 -0.35 -2.51
C LEU A 142 -13.48 -0.28 -1.63
N HIS A 143 -12.57 -1.24 -1.81
CA HIS A 143 -11.39 -1.45 -0.99
C HIS A 143 -10.19 -1.86 -1.84
N LEU A 144 -8.98 -1.67 -1.33
CA LEU A 144 -7.73 -1.99 -2.04
C LEU A 144 -7.64 -3.47 -2.46
N PHE A 145 -8.11 -4.40 -1.62
CA PHE A 145 -8.12 -5.82 -1.98
C PHE A 145 -9.06 -6.13 -3.14
N LYS A 146 -10.19 -5.42 -3.25
CA LYS A 146 -11.08 -5.57 -4.41
C LYS A 146 -10.41 -5.06 -5.68
N ALA A 147 -9.62 -3.99 -5.58
CA ALA A 147 -8.77 -3.49 -6.67
C ALA A 147 -7.70 -4.51 -7.09
N LEU A 148 -7.06 -5.18 -6.14
CA LEU A 148 -6.10 -6.25 -6.42
C LEU A 148 -6.76 -7.46 -7.10
N ARG A 149 -7.96 -7.87 -6.65
CA ARG A 149 -8.69 -9.00 -7.23
C ARG A 149 -9.16 -8.73 -8.65
N SER A 150 -9.67 -7.53 -8.95
CA SER A 150 -10.09 -7.21 -10.31
C SER A 150 -8.94 -7.31 -11.30
N GLN A 151 -7.75 -6.91 -10.87
CA GLN A 151 -6.52 -7.00 -11.65
C GLN A 151 -6.16 -8.46 -11.98
N ILE A 152 -6.19 -9.36 -11.00
CA ILE A 152 -5.92 -10.80 -11.20
C ILE A 152 -6.94 -11.44 -12.15
N TRP A 153 -8.22 -11.11 -11.98
CA TRP A 153 -9.30 -11.73 -12.76
C TRP A 153 -9.39 -11.21 -14.20
N THR A 154 -8.83 -10.03 -14.48
CA THR A 154 -8.82 -9.48 -15.85
C THR A 154 -7.70 -10.09 -16.70
N GLU A 155 -6.63 -10.58 -16.08
CA GLU A 155 -5.44 -11.12 -16.77
C GLU A 155 -5.22 -12.61 -16.44
N GLU A 156 -6.19 -13.50 -16.70
CA GLU A 156 -5.89 -14.94 -16.81
C GLU A 156 -4.98 -15.18 -18.03
N LYS A 157 -3.66 -15.00 -17.84
CA LYS A 157 -2.52 -15.60 -18.56
C LYS A 157 -1.23 -14.88 -18.16
N GLU A 158 -0.56 -15.35 -17.12
CA GLU A 158 0.89 -15.57 -17.13
C GLU A 158 1.30 -16.27 -15.82
N GLU A 159 2.02 -17.38 -15.97
CA GLU A 159 2.53 -18.19 -14.86
C GLU A 159 3.59 -17.37 -14.09
N ILE A 160 3.45 -17.30 -12.77
CA ILE A 160 4.30 -16.49 -11.89
C ILE A 160 5.73 -17.04 -11.90
N ASP A 161 6.65 -16.40 -12.64
CA ASP A 161 8.07 -16.75 -12.63
C ASP A 161 8.77 -16.16 -11.39
N LEU A 162 8.82 -16.95 -10.32
CA LEU A 162 9.54 -16.64 -9.08
C LEU A 162 11.03 -16.29 -9.29
N LYS A 163 11.66 -16.72 -10.40
CA LYS A 163 13.07 -16.41 -10.68
C LYS A 163 13.27 -14.96 -11.17
N LYS A 164 12.24 -14.34 -11.75
CA LYS A 164 12.29 -12.96 -12.24
C LYS A 164 12.20 -11.95 -11.09
N TYR A 165 11.44 -12.28 -10.04
CA TYR A 165 11.35 -11.49 -8.80
C TYR A 165 12.71 -11.32 -8.12
N HIS A 166 13.56 -12.35 -8.16
CA HIS A 166 14.94 -12.28 -7.67
C HIS A 166 15.87 -11.43 -8.53
N LYS A 167 15.51 -11.14 -9.79
CA LYS A 167 16.36 -10.46 -10.77
C LYS A 167 16.21 -8.94 -10.72
N THR A 168 15.04 -8.41 -10.36
CA THR A 168 14.77 -6.96 -10.26
C THR A 168 15.57 -6.29 -9.13
N PHE A 169 16.02 -7.06 -8.14
CA PHE A 169 16.94 -6.62 -7.08
C PHE A 169 18.42 -6.78 -7.42
N ARG A 170 18.74 -7.26 -8.63
CA ARG A 170 20.09 -7.65 -9.05
C ARG A 170 20.64 -6.74 -10.16
N SER A 171 20.39 -5.43 -10.07
CA SER A 171 21.12 -4.46 -10.90
C SER A 171 21.97 -3.55 -10.03
N GLU A 172 23.04 -4.13 -9.48
CA GLU A 172 24.38 -3.54 -9.43
C GLU A 172 25.35 -4.64 -8.99
N LYS A 173 26.56 -4.60 -9.56
CA LYS A 173 27.58 -5.66 -9.45
C LYS A 173 28.09 -5.80 -8.02
N GLU A 174 27.39 -6.57 -7.20
CA GLU A 174 27.95 -7.24 -6.02
C GLU A 174 27.07 -8.47 -5.74
N GLU A 175 27.69 -9.61 -5.48
CA GLU A 175 26.98 -10.87 -5.24
C GLU A 175 26.29 -10.80 -3.87
N ILE A 176 25.08 -10.24 -3.84
CA ILE A 176 24.29 -10.10 -2.61
C ILE A 176 23.79 -11.48 -2.17
N ASP A 177 24.36 -12.01 -1.09
CA ASP A 177 23.87 -13.23 -0.43
C ASP A 177 22.49 -12.97 0.21
N LEU A 178 21.43 -13.37 -0.49
CA LEU A 178 20.05 -13.26 -0.03
C LEU A 178 19.77 -14.04 1.26
N LYS A 179 20.60 -15.04 1.63
CA LYS A 179 20.47 -15.77 2.91
C LYS A 179 20.84 -14.88 4.09
N LYS A 180 21.68 -13.86 3.91
CA LYS A 180 22.03 -12.87 4.94
C LYS A 180 20.82 -12.05 5.42
N TYR A 181 19.80 -11.91 4.58
CA TYR A 181 18.58 -11.13 4.84
C TYR A 181 17.41 -12.00 5.32
N HIS A 182 17.57 -13.32 5.33
CA HIS A 182 16.67 -14.25 6.00
C HIS A 182 16.96 -14.27 7.51
N LYS A 183 17.00 -13.09 8.14
CA LYS A 183 17.04 -12.99 9.61
C LYS A 183 15.65 -13.25 10.14
N THR A 184 15.27 -14.52 10.19
CA THR A 184 14.14 -14.95 10.99
C THR A 184 14.50 -14.70 12.45
N PHE A 185 13.98 -13.62 13.04
CA PHE A 185 13.98 -13.49 14.48
C PHE A 185 13.13 -14.63 15.02
N ARG A 186 13.78 -15.64 15.60
CA ARG A 186 13.12 -16.84 16.12
C ARG A 186 12.13 -16.53 17.27
N SER A 187 12.15 -15.33 17.83
CA SER A 187 11.26 -14.90 18.93
C SER A 187 11.20 -13.38 19.06
N ALA A 188 10.03 -12.87 19.49
CA ALA A 188 9.80 -11.45 19.82
C ALA A 188 10.75 -10.90 20.91
N LYS A 189 11.38 -11.77 21.73
CA LYS A 189 12.40 -11.35 22.70
C LYS A 189 13.64 -10.76 22.04
N ASN A 190 13.96 -11.16 20.80
CA ASN A 190 15.12 -10.67 20.07
C ASN A 190 14.94 -9.23 19.54
N LEU A 191 13.71 -8.70 19.56
CA LEU A 191 13.41 -7.32 19.18
C LEU A 191 13.66 -6.31 20.32
N LYS A 192 13.76 -6.77 21.58
CA LYS A 192 13.91 -5.91 22.76
C LYS A 192 15.35 -5.70 23.22
N ALA A 193 16.33 -6.27 22.51
CA ALA A 193 17.73 -6.30 22.93
C ALA A 193 18.59 -5.18 22.30
N LYS A 194 18.00 -4.03 21.96
CA LYS A 194 18.74 -2.84 21.52
C LYS A 194 18.26 -1.60 22.24
#